data_AF-A0A420ZBM3-F1
#
_entry.id   AF-A0A420ZBM3-F1
#
_cell.length_a   1.000
_cell.length_b   1.000
_cell.length_c   1.000
_cell.angle_alpha   90.00
_cell.angle_beta   90.00
_cell.angle_gamma   90.00
#
_symmetry.space_group_name_H-M   'P 1'
#
loop_
_entity.id
_entity.type
_entity.pdbx_description
1 polymer ?
#
loop_
_entity_poly.entity_id
_entity_poly.type
_entity_poly.pdbx_seq_one_letter_code
_entity_poly.pdbx_strand_id
1 'polypeptide(L)'
;MSHMKISKEEDARMTESRNKLLKAMMLALGSYIEQEAKKLDQWRDQSFGQLYAHLKHEIAEIGRSKTKTQQLHNCIDACALSAMLIAKLLEE
;
A
#
# COMPACT_ATOMS: atom_id res chain seq x y z
N MET A 1 -6.83 -16.00 -27.13
CA MET A 1 -6.07 -15.89 -25.86
C MET A 1 -5.81 -17.30 -25.36
N SER A 2 -4.55 -17.69 -25.20
CA SER A 2 -4.20 -19.03 -24.70
C SER A 2 -4.82 -19.21 -23.31
N HIS A 3 -5.69 -20.20 -23.14
CA HIS A 3 -6.15 -20.60 -21.82
C HIS A 3 -4.94 -21.14 -21.07
N MET A 4 -4.36 -20.31 -20.19
CA MET A 4 -3.34 -20.75 -19.26
C MET A 4 -3.94 -21.91 -18.45
N LYS A 5 -3.43 -23.13 -18.66
CA LYS A 5 -3.84 -24.30 -17.88
C LYS A 5 -3.16 -24.17 -16.52
N ILE A 6 -3.90 -23.64 -15.56
CA ILE A 6 -3.46 -23.47 -14.18
C ILE A 6 -3.72 -24.79 -13.45
N SER A 7 -2.70 -25.37 -12.83
CA SER A 7 -2.85 -26.52 -11.95
C SER A 7 -3.61 -26.16 -10.67
N LYS A 8 -4.15 -27.17 -9.98
CA LYS A 8 -4.83 -26.95 -8.68
C LYS A 8 -3.90 -26.30 -7.64
N GLU A 9 -2.61 -26.64 -7.66
CA GLU A 9 -1.62 -26.09 -6.74
C GLU A 9 -1.32 -24.62 -7.05
N GLU A 10 -1.17 -24.27 -8.32
CA GLU A 10 -1.00 -22.87 -8.74
C GLU A 10 -2.22 -22.02 -8.39
N ASP A 11 -3.43 -22.55 -8.59
CA ASP A 11 -4.68 -21.88 -8.25
C ASP A 11 -4.80 -21.62 -6.74
N ALA A 12 -4.46 -22.61 -5.92
CA ALA A 12 -4.43 -22.47 -4.47
C ALA A 12 -3.44 -21.39 -4.02
N ARG A 13 -2.21 -21.39 -4.58
CA ARG A 13 -1.19 -20.38 -4.27
C ARG A 13 -1.62 -18.98 -4.66
N MET A 14 -2.19 -18.80 -5.86
CA MET A 14 -2.70 -17.49 -6.31
C MET A 14 -3.84 -17.00 -5.42
N THR A 15 -4.76 -17.89 -5.04
CA THR A 15 -5.87 -17.56 -4.15
C THR A 15 -5.37 -17.11 -2.78
N GLU A 16 -4.39 -17.82 -2.22
CA GLU A 16 -3.78 -17.44 -0.95
C GLU A 16 -3.09 -16.07 -1.03
N SER A 17 -2.27 -15.84 -2.07
CA SER A 17 -1.62 -14.54 -2.31
C SER A 17 -2.64 -13.42 -2.48
N ARG A 18 -3.70 -13.63 -3.26
CA ARG A 18 -4.79 -12.66 -3.45
C ARG A 18 -5.41 -12.29 -2.11
N ASN A 19 -5.77 -13.28 -1.30
CA ASN A 19 -6.41 -13.04 -0.01
C ASN A 19 -5.49 -12.28 0.97
N LYS A 20 -4.19 -12.61 0.99
CA LYS A 20 -3.21 -11.90 1.84
C LYS A 20 -3.04 -10.45 1.41
N LEU A 21 -2.81 -10.22 0.11
CA LEU A 21 -2.57 -8.88 -0.42
C LEU A 21 -3.83 -8.00 -0.33
N LEU A 22 -5.00 -8.53 -0.65
CA LEU A 22 -6.26 -7.78 -0.55
C LEU A 22 -6.53 -7.34 0.90
N LYS A 23 -6.30 -8.21 1.89
CA LYS A 23 -6.40 -7.83 3.31
C LYS A 23 -5.45 -6.71 3.68
N ALA A 24 -4.20 -6.76 3.22
CA ALA A 24 -3.21 -5.71 3.47
C ALA A 24 -3.59 -4.38 2.81
N MET A 25 -4.05 -4.40 1.55
CA MET A 25 -4.51 -3.21 0.84
C MET A 25 -5.74 -2.59 1.51
N MET A 26 -6.70 -3.40 1.95
CA MET A 26 -7.88 -2.92 2.68
C MET A 26 -7.51 -2.30 4.04
N LEU A 27 -6.53 -2.87 4.73
CA LEU A 27 -6.01 -2.30 5.98
C LEU A 27 -5.33 -0.94 5.73
N ALA A 28 -4.51 -0.84 4.69
CA ALA A 28 -3.87 0.41 4.29
C ALA A 28 -4.88 1.49 3.91
N LEU A 29 -5.91 1.12 3.13
CA LEU A 29 -7.01 2.01 2.80
C LEU A 29 -7.73 2.52 4.07
N GLY A 30 -8.09 1.61 4.98
CA GLY A 30 -8.72 1.99 6.26
C GLY A 30 -7.87 2.96 7.08
N SER A 31 -6.57 2.66 7.22
CA SER A 31 -5.61 3.53 7.91
C SER A 31 -5.54 4.92 7.29
N TYR A 32 -5.46 5.00 5.95
CA TYR A 32 -5.42 6.28 5.23
C TYR A 32 -6.70 7.11 5.47
N ILE A 33 -7.88 6.50 5.32
CA ILE A 33 -9.16 7.20 5.53
C ILE A 33 -9.30 7.72 6.97
N GLU A 34 -8.87 6.93 7.95
CA GLU A 34 -8.85 7.37 9.35
C GLU A 34 -7.91 8.57 9.56
N GLN A 35 -6.74 8.58 8.92
CA GLN A 35 -5.79 9.69 9.01
C GLN A 35 -6.34 10.94 8.32
N GLU A 36 -6.94 10.82 7.13
CA GLU A 36 -7.58 11.92 6.41
C GLU A 36 -8.66 12.59 7.28
N ALA A 37 -9.53 11.78 7.91
CA ALA A 37 -10.59 12.28 8.77
C ALA A 37 -10.10 12.93 10.07
N LYS A 38 -9.06 12.36 10.72
CA LYS A 38 -8.59 12.80 12.05
C LYS A 38 -7.59 13.96 11.97
N LYS A 39 -6.74 13.99 10.95
CA LYS A 39 -5.59 14.91 10.87
C LYS A 39 -5.76 16.00 9.81
N LEU A 40 -6.87 16.00 9.06
CA LEU A 40 -7.00 16.78 7.82
C LEU A 40 -5.79 16.56 6.92
N ASP A 41 -5.37 15.29 6.83
CA ASP A 41 -4.09 14.97 6.24
C ASP A 41 -4.11 15.31 4.75
N GLN A 42 -3.18 16.17 4.33
CA GLN A 42 -3.22 16.80 3.01
C GLN A 42 -2.51 15.96 1.94
N TRP A 43 -2.35 14.65 2.16
CA TRP A 43 -1.60 13.77 1.26
C TRP A 43 -2.19 13.72 -0.15
N ARG A 44 -3.52 13.65 -0.28
CA ARG A 44 -4.20 13.77 -1.58
C ARG A 44 -3.81 15.06 -2.30
N ASP A 45 -3.69 16.15 -1.56
CA ASP A 45 -3.47 17.50 -2.09
C ASP A 45 -1.98 17.77 -2.38
N GLN A 46 -1.07 16.89 -1.93
CA GLN A 46 0.36 17.00 -2.23
C GLN A 46 0.64 16.69 -3.72
N SER A 47 1.73 17.24 -4.24
CA SER A 47 2.23 16.88 -5.57
C SER A 47 2.77 15.45 -5.62
N PHE A 48 2.87 14.88 -6.83
CA PHE A 48 3.50 13.58 -7.06
C PHE A 48 4.91 13.51 -6.45
N GLY A 49 5.72 14.55 -6.63
CA GLY A 49 7.08 14.62 -6.11
C GLY A 49 7.16 14.57 -4.58
N GLN A 50 6.22 15.23 -3.89
CA GLN A 50 6.13 15.20 -2.42
C GLN A 50 5.71 13.82 -1.91
N LEU A 51 4.71 13.19 -2.54
CA LEU A 51 4.30 11.83 -2.20
C LEU A 51 5.43 10.81 -2.42
N TYR A 52 6.16 10.92 -3.53
CA TYR A 52 7.30 10.05 -3.82
C TYR A 52 8.44 10.25 -2.82
N ALA A 53 8.73 11.49 -2.43
CA ALA A 53 9.73 11.79 -1.41
C ALA A 53 9.35 11.16 -0.06
N HIS A 54 8.07 11.25 0.34
CA HIS A 54 7.60 10.66 1.57
C HIS A 54 7.60 9.12 1.54
N LEU A 55 7.19 8.51 0.43
CA LEU A 55 7.28 7.05 0.24
C LEU A 55 8.71 6.52 0.45
N LYS A 56 9.72 7.23 -0.08
CA LYS A 56 11.12 6.86 0.15
C LYS A 56 11.51 6.93 1.63
N HIS A 57 10.98 7.92 2.36
CA HIS A 57 11.21 8.05 3.80
C HIS A 57 10.61 6.84 4.53
N GLU A 58 9.36 6.50 4.27
CA GLU A 58 8.68 5.36 4.91
C GLU A 58 9.41 4.04 4.64
N ILE A 59 9.86 3.81 3.40
CA ILE A 59 10.66 2.62 3.06
C ILE A 59 11.96 2.54 3.89
N ALA A 60 12.64 3.66 4.10
CA ALA A 60 13.83 3.68 4.95
C ALA A 60 13.50 3.38 6.42
N GLU A 61 12.37 3.89 6.91
CA GLU A 61 11.93 3.68 8.30
C GLU A 61 11.43 2.25 8.56
N ILE A 62 10.91 1.54 7.56
CA ILE A 62 10.63 0.08 7.67
C ILE A 62 11.90 -0.68 8.09
N GLY A 63 13.04 -0.36 7.47
CA GLY A 63 14.33 -0.99 7.78
C GLY A 63 14.94 -0.58 9.13
N ARG A 64 14.54 0.59 9.66
CA ARG A 64 15.01 1.12 10.95
C ARG A 64 14.08 0.85 12.12
N SER A 65 12.93 0.23 11.86
CA SER A 65 11.90 -0.02 12.85
C SER A 65 12.42 -0.88 14.00
N LYS A 66 12.14 -0.47 15.24
CA LYS A 66 12.59 -1.18 16.45
C LYS A 66 11.58 -2.22 16.93
N THR A 67 10.33 -2.13 16.48
CA THR A 67 9.25 -3.03 16.87
C THR A 67 8.46 -3.49 15.64
N LYS A 68 7.83 -4.66 15.76
CA LYS A 68 6.93 -5.18 14.72
C LYS A 68 5.75 -4.23 14.45
N THR A 69 5.22 -3.60 15.50
CA THR A 69 4.13 -2.64 15.39
C THR A 69 4.57 -1.43 14.57
N GLN A 70 5.73 -0.85 14.89
CA GLN A 70 6.28 0.28 14.11
C GLN A 70 6.53 -0.12 12.65
N GLN A 71 7.14 -1.29 12.43
CA GLN A 71 7.40 -1.78 11.09
C GLN A 71 6.10 -2.00 10.30
N LEU A 72 5.06 -2.51 10.95
CA LEU A 72 3.74 -2.68 10.35
C LEU A 72 3.14 -1.33 9.93
N HIS A 73 3.18 -0.33 10.80
CA HIS A 73 2.68 1.02 10.47
C HIS A 73 3.42 1.62 9.27
N ASN A 74 4.75 1.58 9.26
CA ASN A 74 5.54 2.11 8.15
C ASN A 74 5.26 1.36 6.83
N CYS A 75 5.02 0.04 6.87
CA CYS A 75 4.58 -0.73 5.71
C CYS A 75 3.18 -0.31 5.22
N ILE A 76 2.26 -0.03 6.14
CA ILE A 76 0.90 0.43 5.84
C ILE A 76 0.96 1.82 5.17
N ASP A 77 1.74 2.74 5.74
CA ASP A 77 1.91 4.10 5.20
C ASP A 77 2.56 4.07 3.82
N ALA A 78 3.61 3.26 3.63
CA ALA A 78 4.22 3.06 2.31
C ALA A 78 3.22 2.49 1.28
N CYS A 79 2.35 1.55 1.68
CA CYS A 79 1.32 1.00 0.81
C CYS A 79 0.29 2.07 0.39
N ALA A 80 -0.19 2.89 1.33
CA ALA A 80 -1.13 3.96 1.07
C ALA A 80 -0.53 5.04 0.15
N LEU A 81 0.71 5.46 0.40
CA LEU A 81 1.42 6.44 -0.43
C LEU A 81 1.63 5.92 -1.86
N SER A 82 2.01 4.65 -2.01
CA SER A 82 2.14 4.04 -3.34
C SER A 82 0.81 3.97 -4.08
N ALA A 83 -0.29 3.69 -3.39
CA ALA A 83 -1.62 3.70 -3.99
C ALA A 83 -2.03 5.11 -4.43
N MET A 84 -1.69 6.15 -3.65
CA MET A 84 -1.96 7.54 -4.00
C MET A 84 -1.15 7.99 -5.24
N LEU A 85 0.10 7.54 -5.37
CA LEU A 85 0.89 7.79 -6.58
C LEU A 85 0.25 7.16 -7.82
N ILE A 86 -0.28 5.93 -7.70
CA ILE A 86 -1.05 5.30 -8.79
C ILE A 86 -2.28 6.14 -9.12
N ALA A 87 -3.04 6.57 -8.11
CA ALA A 87 -4.24 7.38 -8.32
C ALA A 87 -3.93 8.67 -9.11
N LYS A 88 -2.86 9.38 -8.76
CA LYS A 88 -2.44 10.58 -9.51
C LYS A 88 -2.09 10.28 -10.97
N LEU A 89 -1.39 9.18 -11.24
CA LEU A 89 -1.03 8.79 -12.60
C LEU A 89 -2.23 8.32 -13.44
N LEU A 90 -3.33 7.90 -12.81
CA LEU A 90 -4.56 7.53 -13.51
C LEU A 90 -5.47 8.72 -13.79
N GLU A 91 -5.26 9.85 -13.10
CA GLU A 91 -6.01 11.10 -13.28
C GLU A 91 -5.40 12.02 -14.36
N GLU A 92 -4.15 11.76 -14.79
CA GLU A 92 -3.45 12.42 -15.90
C GLU A 92 -3.84 11.84 -17.27
#